data_AF-A0A9N9IJI1-F1
#
_entry.id   AF-A0A9N9IJI1-F1
#
_cell.length_a   1.000
_cell.length_b   1.000
_cell.length_c   1.000
_cell.angle_alpha   90.00
_cell.angle_beta   90.00
_cell.angle_gamma   90.00
#
_symmetry.space_group_name_H-M   'P 1'
#
loop_
_entity.id
_entity.type
_entity.pdbx_description
1 polymer ?
#
loop_
_entity_poly.entity_id
_entity_poly.type
_entity_poly.pdbx_seq_one_letter_code
_entity_poly.pdbx_strand_id
1 'polypeptide(L)'
;TLKYNRVHVQTPPMWTKIESYLENALKKSREAFKEAIMLKIEGDDENKLRLYCEKILMDFYNLVDVFPTLSRKIGERKYIVQNLSSLFKFYETTFGNISIDWIESHSLSAKLTKSSASSGIVKLDAKGVRSFDGKEIWHMEVAGPPSSPTTDHAVGDTKKSLHSDILNLVALFLDHLDISVKTAMNIKVFSLQAIGYRITLYSLSITDDGSFLASELASAIIPFSFEGRSKYKAVLYLMVLFHDEFMKQLSLMQELDFNINYDEGDTVRDVLKISKSLQDLLKWRQYS
;
A
#
# COMPACT_ATOMS: atom_id res chain seq x y z
N THR A 1 5.95 -20.76 -6.23
CA THR A 1 6.83 -19.98 -7.14
C THR A 1 6.34 -18.55 -7.17
N LEU A 2 7.23 -17.55 -7.27
CA LEU A 2 6.84 -16.14 -7.39
C LEU A 2 6.90 -15.73 -8.87
N LYS A 3 5.82 -15.14 -9.37
CA LYS A 3 5.71 -14.53 -10.70
C LYS A 3 5.68 -13.01 -10.53
N TYR A 4 6.23 -12.27 -11.49
CA TYR A 4 6.21 -10.81 -11.51
C TYR A 4 5.62 -10.31 -12.82
N ASN A 5 4.78 -9.30 -12.76
CA ASN A 5 4.34 -8.56 -13.92
C ASN A 5 4.18 -7.06 -13.64
N ARG A 6 4.01 -6.30 -14.72
CA ARG A 6 3.59 -4.92 -14.69
C ARG A 6 2.20 -4.84 -15.30
N VAL A 7 1.24 -4.32 -14.55
CA VAL A 7 -0.17 -4.35 -14.97
C VAL A 7 -0.57 -2.97 -15.44
N HIS A 8 -1.25 -2.90 -16.59
CA HIS A 8 -1.98 -1.70 -16.96
C HIS A 8 -3.32 -1.71 -16.23
N VAL A 9 -3.36 -1.04 -15.07
CA VAL A 9 -4.59 -0.90 -14.29
C VAL A 9 -5.48 0.12 -14.97
N GLN A 10 -6.77 -0.20 -15.13
CA GLN A 10 -7.75 0.76 -15.63
C GLN A 10 -7.75 2.01 -14.74
N THR A 11 -7.87 3.18 -15.35
CA THR A 11 -7.95 4.44 -14.62
C THR A 11 -9.09 4.38 -13.61
N PRO A 12 -8.82 4.59 -12.30
CA PRO A 12 -9.85 4.52 -11.29
C PRO A 12 -10.97 5.52 -11.61
N PRO A 13 -12.26 5.16 -11.45
CA PRO A 13 -13.37 6.10 -11.69
C PRO A 13 -13.25 7.39 -10.90
N MET A 14 -12.60 7.33 -9.73
CA MET A 14 -12.34 8.46 -8.86
C MET A 14 -11.29 9.45 -9.42
N TRP A 15 -10.39 8.99 -10.29
CA TRP A 15 -9.35 9.85 -10.86
C TRP A 15 -9.93 10.96 -11.74
N THR A 16 -10.94 10.65 -12.54
CA THR A 16 -11.56 11.60 -13.47
C THR A 16 -12.14 12.82 -12.75
N LYS A 17 -12.57 12.64 -11.49
CA LYS A 17 -13.05 13.74 -10.63
C LYS A 17 -11.92 14.65 -10.17
N ILE A 18 -10.75 14.08 -9.86
CA ILE A 18 -9.63 14.78 -9.22
C ILE A 18 -8.68 15.42 -10.24
N GLU A 19 -8.61 14.88 -11.46
CA GLU A 19 -7.63 15.27 -12.47
C GLU A 19 -7.69 16.76 -12.82
N SER A 20 -8.87 17.29 -13.15
CA SER A 20 -9.05 18.71 -13.52
C SER A 20 -8.69 19.66 -12.37
N TYR A 21 -9.08 19.28 -11.14
CA TYR A 21 -8.72 20.00 -9.91
C TYR A 21 -7.20 20.07 -9.74
N LEU A 22 -6.49 18.94 -9.87
CA LEU A 22 -5.03 18.91 -9.76
C LEU A 22 -4.36 19.67 -10.89
N GLU A 23 -4.84 19.56 -12.12
CA GLU A 23 -4.27 20.32 -13.24
C GLU A 23 -4.38 21.82 -13.04
N ASN A 24 -5.52 22.30 -12.52
CA ASN A 24 -5.69 23.72 -12.20
C ASN A 24 -4.76 24.14 -11.06
N ALA A 25 -4.76 23.41 -9.94
CA ALA A 25 -3.98 23.76 -8.75
C ALA A 25 -2.47 23.72 -8.99
N LEU A 26 -1.97 22.64 -9.59
CA LEU A 26 -0.53 22.44 -9.82
C LEU A 26 0.07 23.42 -10.84
N LYS A 27 -0.75 24.07 -11.69
CA LYS A 27 -0.32 25.12 -12.62
C LYS A 27 -0.24 26.52 -11.99
N LYS A 28 -0.82 26.74 -10.81
CA LYS A 28 -0.81 28.08 -10.16
C LYS A 28 0.57 28.52 -9.72
N SER A 29 0.76 29.83 -9.61
CA SER A 29 1.92 30.43 -8.94
C SER A 29 1.90 30.06 -7.44
N ARG A 30 2.98 30.36 -6.73
CA ARG A 30 3.09 30.05 -5.30
C ARG A 30 1.98 30.73 -4.49
N GLU A 31 1.73 31.99 -4.78
CA GLU A 31 0.77 32.86 -4.10
C GLU A 31 -0.66 32.32 -4.27
N ALA A 32 -1.00 31.90 -5.49
CA ALA A 32 -2.33 31.38 -5.82
C ALA A 32 -2.50 29.86 -5.55
N PHE A 33 -1.41 29.14 -5.23
CA PHE A 33 -1.46 27.68 -5.04
C PHE A 33 -2.33 27.29 -3.85
N LYS A 34 -2.15 27.99 -2.73
CA LYS A 34 -2.84 27.70 -1.47
C LYS A 34 -4.35 27.81 -1.62
N GLU A 35 -4.83 28.85 -2.30
CA GLU A 35 -6.26 29.05 -2.57
C GLU A 35 -6.78 28.00 -3.56
N ALA A 36 -5.99 27.64 -4.57
CA ALA A 36 -6.41 26.68 -5.57
C ALA A 36 -6.60 25.26 -5.04
N ILE A 37 -5.81 24.82 -4.07
CA ILE A 37 -6.00 23.51 -3.41
C ILE A 37 -7.18 23.48 -2.42
N MET A 38 -7.79 24.63 -2.13
CA MET A 38 -9.01 24.70 -1.31
C MET A 38 -10.29 24.70 -2.15
N LEU A 39 -10.18 24.82 -3.48
CA LEU A 39 -11.33 24.77 -4.37
C LEU A 39 -12.04 23.41 -4.28
N LYS A 40 -13.36 23.43 -4.43
CA LYS A 40 -14.18 22.22 -4.43
C LYS A 40 -13.83 21.33 -5.64
N ILE A 41 -13.97 20.02 -5.43
CA ILE A 41 -13.95 19.03 -6.51
C ILE A 41 -15.39 18.72 -6.89
N GLU A 42 -15.73 18.87 -8.17
CA GLU A 42 -17.06 18.55 -8.67
C GLU A 42 -17.33 17.04 -8.54
N GLY A 43 -18.47 16.67 -7.95
CA GLY A 43 -18.84 15.26 -7.72
C GLY A 43 -18.13 14.58 -6.54
N ASP A 44 -17.46 15.34 -5.66
CA ASP A 44 -16.97 14.90 -4.34
C ASP A 44 -17.88 15.44 -3.23
N ASP A 45 -19.11 14.92 -3.15
CA ASP A 45 -20.17 15.47 -2.28
C ASP A 45 -19.82 15.42 -0.79
N GLU A 46 -19.08 14.38 -0.37
CA GLU A 46 -18.60 14.24 1.01
C GLU A 46 -17.31 15.05 1.28
N ASN A 47 -16.77 15.70 0.25
CA ASN A 47 -15.56 16.52 0.32
C ASN A 47 -14.29 15.78 0.78
N LYS A 48 -14.34 14.44 0.87
CA LYS A 48 -13.25 13.60 1.41
C LYS A 48 -12.04 13.62 0.48
N LEU A 49 -12.26 13.52 -0.84
CA LEU A 49 -11.16 13.47 -1.81
C LEU A 49 -10.43 14.80 -1.90
N ARG A 50 -11.20 15.89 -1.91
CA ARG A 50 -10.65 17.25 -1.87
C ARG A 50 -9.89 17.48 -0.57
N LEU A 51 -10.46 17.13 0.59
CA LEU A 51 -9.77 17.22 1.89
C LEU A 51 -8.46 16.44 1.89
N TYR A 52 -8.46 15.21 1.38
CA TYR A 52 -7.27 14.38 1.30
C TYR A 52 -6.17 15.02 0.44
N CYS A 53 -6.52 15.46 -0.77
CA CYS A 53 -5.58 16.12 -1.68
C CYS A 53 -5.07 17.45 -1.10
N GLU A 54 -5.94 18.27 -0.52
CA GLU A 54 -5.57 19.53 0.14
C GLU A 54 -4.53 19.27 1.23
N LYS A 55 -4.79 18.35 2.17
CA LYS A 55 -3.89 18.09 3.30
C LYS A 55 -2.49 17.70 2.82
N ILE A 56 -2.37 16.83 1.82
CA ILE A 56 -1.08 16.43 1.24
C ILE A 56 -0.37 17.62 0.59
N LEU A 57 -1.07 18.36 -0.26
CA LEU A 57 -0.48 19.47 -1.01
C LEU A 57 -0.14 20.66 -0.11
N MET A 58 -0.91 20.87 0.95
CA MET A 58 -0.66 21.90 1.97
C MET A 58 0.56 21.55 2.82
N ASP A 59 0.69 20.31 3.27
CA ASP A 59 1.88 19.81 4.00
C ASP A 59 3.13 20.00 3.15
N PHE A 60 3.07 19.65 1.86
CA PHE A 60 4.14 19.95 0.92
C PHE A 60 4.42 21.46 0.77
N TYR A 61 3.38 22.27 0.56
CA TYR A 61 3.52 23.71 0.38
C TYR A 61 4.24 24.35 1.57
N ASN A 62 3.83 23.99 2.80
CA ASN A 62 4.44 24.50 4.03
C ASN A 62 5.91 24.07 4.21
N LEU A 63 6.37 23.04 3.50
CA LEU A 63 7.79 22.66 3.50
C LEU A 63 8.62 23.47 2.50
N VAL A 64 7.99 24.11 1.51
CA VAL A 64 8.68 24.80 0.39
C VAL A 64 8.24 26.24 0.15
N ASP A 65 7.42 26.83 1.03
CA ASP A 65 6.88 28.18 0.89
C ASP A 65 7.97 29.26 1.05
N VAL A 66 8.81 29.12 2.07
CA VAL A 66 9.97 29.97 2.35
C VAL A 66 11.17 29.54 1.50
N PHE A 67 11.56 28.28 1.59
CA PHE A 67 12.67 27.70 0.83
C PHE A 67 12.14 26.76 -0.26
N PRO A 68 12.13 27.16 -1.54
CA PRO A 68 11.40 26.45 -2.59
C PRO A 68 11.96 25.09 -2.98
N THR A 69 13.05 24.65 -2.34
CA THR A 69 13.72 23.38 -2.60
C THR A 69 14.16 22.74 -1.30
N LEU A 70 13.71 21.50 -1.09
CA LEU A 70 14.14 20.60 -0.04
C LEU A 70 15.48 19.95 -0.39
N SER A 71 16.32 19.77 0.63
CA SER A 71 17.54 18.98 0.49
C SER A 71 17.19 17.51 0.22
N ARG A 72 17.88 16.91 -0.75
CA ARG A 72 17.85 15.46 -0.98
C ARG A 72 18.88 14.72 -0.12
N LYS A 73 19.85 15.43 0.47
CA LYS A 73 20.86 14.87 1.37
C LYS A 73 20.30 14.80 2.78
N ILE A 74 19.32 13.93 2.98
CA ILE A 74 18.66 13.69 4.27
C ILE A 74 18.71 12.19 4.57
N GLY A 75 18.67 11.83 5.85
CA GLY A 75 18.56 10.43 6.26
C GLY A 75 17.19 9.83 5.91
N GLU A 76 17.13 8.51 5.84
CA GLU A 76 15.94 7.73 5.49
C GLU A 76 14.71 8.06 6.37
N ARG A 77 14.85 8.02 7.70
CA ARG A 77 13.75 8.37 8.62
C ARG A 77 13.22 9.79 8.41
N LYS A 78 14.10 10.75 8.08
CA LYS A 78 13.69 12.12 7.76
C LYS A 78 12.92 12.15 6.44
N TYR A 79 13.36 11.40 5.43
CA TYR A 79 12.65 11.27 4.16
C TYR A 79 11.25 10.65 4.34
N ILE A 80 11.12 9.60 5.16
CA ILE A 80 9.82 9.00 5.51
C ILE A 80 8.90 10.06 6.11
N VAL A 81 9.31 10.72 7.19
CA VAL A 81 8.47 11.67 7.91
C VAL A 81 8.14 12.89 7.04
N GLN A 82 9.14 13.46 6.37
CA GLN A 82 9.00 14.72 5.64
C GLN A 82 8.29 14.58 4.30
N ASN A 83 8.46 13.47 3.59
CA ASN A 83 8.03 13.37 2.19
C ASN A 83 6.98 12.28 1.92
N LEU A 84 6.95 11.21 2.73
CA LEU A 84 6.09 10.06 2.47
C LEU A 84 4.93 9.97 3.46
N SER A 85 5.14 10.37 4.71
CA SER A 85 4.17 10.15 5.79
C SER A 85 2.82 10.83 5.52
N SER A 86 2.84 12.00 4.89
CA SER A 86 1.63 12.76 4.58
C SER A 86 0.67 12.01 3.66
N LEU A 87 1.18 11.15 2.78
CA LEU A 87 0.34 10.34 1.89
C LEU A 87 -0.58 9.39 2.68
N PHE A 88 -0.09 8.79 3.75
CA PHE A 88 -0.83 7.77 4.51
C PHE A 88 -1.44 8.29 5.81
N LYS A 89 -0.78 9.21 6.53
CA LYS A 89 -1.35 9.81 7.77
C LYS A 89 -2.66 10.55 7.48
N PHE A 90 -2.73 11.23 6.33
CA PHE A 90 -3.96 11.90 5.90
C PHE A 90 -4.95 10.93 5.26
N TYR A 91 -4.49 9.80 4.71
CA TYR A 91 -5.38 8.76 4.20
C TYR A 91 -6.15 8.10 5.35
N GLU A 92 -5.44 7.63 6.37
CA GLU A 92 -6.00 7.06 7.60
C GLU A 92 -7.08 7.96 8.20
N THR A 93 -6.74 9.23 8.46
CA THR A 93 -7.66 10.18 9.09
C THR A 93 -8.81 10.65 8.20
N THR A 94 -8.74 10.43 6.88
CA THR A 94 -9.81 10.88 5.95
C THR A 94 -10.76 9.74 5.59
N PHE A 95 -10.27 8.51 5.46
CA PHE A 95 -11.08 7.37 5.04
C PHE A 95 -11.42 6.39 6.18
N GLY A 96 -10.63 6.33 7.26
CA GLY A 96 -10.95 5.57 8.48
C GLY A 96 -10.89 4.04 8.38
N ASN A 97 -10.62 3.49 7.20
CA ASN A 97 -10.67 2.04 6.95
C ASN A 97 -9.34 1.30 7.16
N ILE A 98 -8.25 2.05 7.38
CA ILE A 98 -6.92 1.51 7.65
C ILE A 98 -6.27 2.33 8.75
N SER A 99 -5.59 1.66 9.69
CA SER A 99 -4.73 2.30 10.69
C SER A 99 -3.27 2.05 10.36
N ILE A 100 -2.43 3.09 10.47
CA ILE A 100 -1.04 3.05 10.04
C ILE A 100 -0.10 3.16 11.23
N ASP A 101 0.69 2.11 11.44
CA ASP A 101 1.83 2.16 12.35
C ASP A 101 3.09 2.57 11.58
N TRP A 102 3.90 3.41 12.22
CA TRP A 102 5.08 4.00 11.61
C TRP A 102 6.37 3.54 12.31
N ILE A 103 7.45 3.53 11.53
CA ILE A 103 8.85 3.41 11.93
C ILE A 103 9.14 2.10 12.69
N GLU A 104 9.76 1.15 11.98
CA GLU A 104 10.19 -0.13 12.53
C GLU A 104 9.06 -0.93 13.21
N SER A 105 7.86 -0.87 12.63
CA SER A 105 6.66 -1.52 13.15
C SER A 105 6.76 -3.04 12.98
N HIS A 106 6.45 -3.79 14.04
CA HIS A 106 6.49 -5.25 13.99
C HIS A 106 5.41 -5.82 13.08
N SER A 107 5.80 -6.62 12.08
CA SER A 107 4.85 -7.41 11.29
C SER A 107 4.28 -8.56 12.12
N LEU A 108 2.96 -8.63 12.21
CA LEU A 108 2.25 -9.70 12.91
C LEU A 108 2.32 -11.00 12.12
N SER A 109 2.21 -10.93 10.79
CA SER A 109 2.26 -12.10 9.90
C SER A 109 3.64 -12.77 9.92
N ALA A 110 4.71 -12.02 10.21
CA ALA A 110 6.06 -12.57 10.40
C ALA A 110 6.13 -13.69 11.46
N LYS A 111 5.24 -13.66 12.46
CA LYS A 111 5.15 -14.71 13.50
C LYS A 111 4.82 -16.09 12.93
N LEU A 112 4.23 -16.17 11.74
CA LEU A 112 3.97 -17.43 11.03
C LEU A 112 5.26 -18.20 10.71
N THR A 113 6.41 -17.51 10.63
CA THR A 113 7.71 -18.12 10.34
C THR A 113 8.53 -18.42 11.60
N LYS A 114 7.98 -18.16 12.79
CA LYS A 114 8.67 -18.42 14.06
C LYS A 114 9.00 -19.89 14.17
N SER A 115 10.27 -20.18 14.45
CA SER A 115 10.80 -21.53 14.64
C SER A 115 11.90 -21.52 15.69
N SER A 116 12.52 -22.67 15.96
CA SER A 116 13.70 -22.74 16.83
C SER A 116 14.90 -21.96 16.27
N ALA A 117 14.96 -21.75 14.95
CA ALA A 117 16.07 -21.08 14.26
C ALA A 117 15.76 -19.62 13.84
N SER A 118 14.50 -19.18 13.94
CA SER A 118 14.06 -17.84 13.57
C SER A 118 13.10 -17.28 14.59
N SER A 119 13.35 -16.05 15.06
CA SER A 119 12.48 -15.36 16.01
C SER A 119 11.10 -15.03 15.42
N GLY A 120 10.96 -15.03 14.08
CA GLY A 120 9.76 -14.55 13.40
C GLY A 120 9.53 -13.04 13.58
N ILE A 121 10.58 -12.28 13.91
CA ILE A 121 10.51 -10.83 14.11
C ILE A 121 10.96 -10.15 12.82
N VAL A 122 10.02 -9.47 12.17
CA VAL A 122 10.29 -8.55 11.05
C VAL A 122 9.75 -7.18 11.43
N LYS A 123 10.54 -6.13 11.16
CA LYS A 123 10.19 -4.72 11.38
C LYS A 123 10.07 -4.02 10.04
N LEU A 124 8.95 -3.35 9.79
CA LEU A 124 8.65 -2.63 8.55
C LEU A 124 8.77 -1.12 8.77
N ASP A 125 9.07 -0.33 7.75
CA ASP A 125 9.16 1.14 7.90
C ASP A 125 7.79 1.77 8.17
N ALA A 126 6.74 1.18 7.61
CA ALA A 126 5.36 1.41 8.03
C ALA A 126 4.52 0.16 7.72
N LYS A 127 3.41 0.01 8.44
CA LYS A 127 2.41 -1.03 8.14
C LYS A 127 1.00 -0.48 8.29
N GLY A 128 0.09 -1.07 7.54
CA GLY A 128 -1.32 -0.72 7.54
C GLY A 128 -2.17 -1.92 7.91
N VAL A 129 -2.99 -1.72 8.93
CA VAL A 129 -3.94 -2.71 9.44
C VAL A 129 -5.35 -2.28 9.06
N ARG A 130 -6.09 -3.17 8.39
CA ARG A 130 -7.48 -2.90 8.02
C ARG A 130 -8.36 -2.85 9.28
N SER A 131 -9.13 -1.77 9.41
CA SER A 131 -9.95 -1.52 10.61
C SER A 131 -11.05 -2.57 10.83
N PHE A 132 -11.52 -3.21 9.75
CA PHE A 132 -12.62 -4.17 9.78
C PHE A 132 -12.28 -5.47 10.54
N ASP A 133 -11.12 -6.07 10.27
CA ASP A 133 -10.73 -7.40 10.75
C ASP A 133 -9.35 -7.44 11.43
N GLY A 134 -8.68 -6.29 11.55
CA GLY A 134 -7.37 -6.20 12.19
C GLY A 134 -6.24 -6.89 11.40
N LYS A 135 -6.42 -7.16 10.10
CA LYS A 135 -5.43 -7.82 9.26
C LYS A 135 -4.45 -6.84 8.62
N GLU A 136 -3.17 -7.22 8.59
CA GLU A 136 -2.13 -6.48 7.87
C GLU A 136 -2.37 -6.60 6.36
N ILE A 137 -2.68 -5.48 5.72
CA ILE A 137 -3.09 -5.42 4.29
C ILE A 137 -2.16 -4.56 3.46
N TRP A 138 -1.40 -3.67 4.10
CA TRP A 138 -0.47 -2.76 3.45
C TRP A 138 0.83 -2.64 4.26
N HIS A 139 1.96 -2.40 3.60
CA HIS A 139 3.19 -1.94 4.27
C HIS A 139 4.10 -1.14 3.35
N MET A 140 5.15 -0.56 3.92
CA MET A 140 6.15 0.23 3.19
C MET A 140 7.57 -0.12 3.61
N GLU A 141 8.47 -0.11 2.62
CA GLU A 141 9.92 -0.18 2.80
C GLU A 141 10.61 0.94 1.99
N VAL A 142 11.57 1.60 2.60
CA VAL A 142 12.35 2.69 2.02
C VAL A 142 13.81 2.26 1.92
N ALA A 143 14.29 2.05 0.70
CA ALA A 143 15.64 1.61 0.40
C ALA A 143 16.65 2.77 0.51
N GLY A 144 16.96 3.17 1.74
CA GLY A 144 17.96 4.19 2.03
C GLY A 144 17.49 5.63 1.79
N PRO A 145 18.42 6.58 1.96
CA PRO A 145 18.15 8.00 1.76
C PRO A 145 17.88 8.35 0.28
N PRO A 146 17.10 9.40 0.01
CA PRO A 146 16.64 9.70 -1.35
C PRO A 146 17.76 10.08 -2.33
N SER A 147 18.91 10.55 -1.83
CA SER A 147 20.07 10.91 -2.67
C SER A 147 21.07 9.78 -2.91
N SER A 148 20.99 8.68 -2.17
CA SER A 148 22.01 7.62 -2.23
C SER A 148 21.44 6.25 -1.87
N PRO A 149 20.45 5.74 -2.64
CA PRO A 149 20.08 4.34 -2.52
C PRO A 149 21.23 3.47 -3.03
N THR A 150 21.56 2.38 -2.31
CA THR A 150 22.49 1.36 -2.82
C THR A 150 21.69 0.19 -3.37
N THR A 151 22.23 -0.48 -4.40
CA THR A 151 21.58 -1.64 -5.00
C THR A 151 21.39 -2.76 -3.99
N ASP A 152 22.38 -2.99 -3.12
CA ASP A 152 22.32 -4.06 -2.12
C ASP A 152 21.22 -3.82 -1.09
N HIS A 153 21.08 -2.58 -0.59
CA HIS A 153 19.98 -2.21 0.30
C HIS A 153 18.63 -2.37 -0.40
N ALA A 154 18.49 -1.83 -1.62
CA ALA A 154 17.25 -1.94 -2.37
C ALA A 154 16.84 -3.40 -2.64
N VAL A 155 17.78 -4.29 -2.98
CA VAL A 155 17.52 -5.72 -3.16
C VAL A 155 17.11 -6.37 -1.84
N GLY A 156 17.79 -6.05 -0.74
CA GLY A 156 17.44 -6.53 0.60
C GLY A 156 16.01 -6.17 0.99
N ASP A 157 15.65 -4.90 0.85
CA ASP A 157 14.33 -4.39 1.20
C ASP A 157 13.24 -4.90 0.24
N THR A 158 13.56 -5.13 -1.03
CA THR A 158 12.64 -5.80 -1.98
C THR A 158 12.32 -7.22 -1.51
N LYS A 159 13.34 -8.00 -1.11
CA LYS A 159 13.15 -9.38 -0.62
C LYS A 159 12.32 -9.40 0.66
N LYS A 160 12.62 -8.48 1.58
CA LYS A 160 11.86 -8.30 2.81
C LYS A 160 10.40 -7.96 2.54
N SER A 161 10.16 -7.01 1.64
CA SER A 161 8.83 -6.57 1.22
C SER A 161 8.01 -7.73 0.64
N LEU A 162 8.57 -8.45 -0.34
CA LEU A 162 7.91 -9.62 -0.95
C LEU A 162 7.63 -10.74 0.07
N HIS A 163 8.56 -10.97 0.99
CA HIS A 163 8.37 -11.96 2.05
C HIS A 163 7.19 -11.56 2.95
N SER A 164 7.13 -10.30 3.38
CA SER A 164 6.02 -9.77 4.17
C SER A 164 4.69 -9.80 3.42
N ASP A 165 4.66 -9.49 2.13
CA ASP A 165 3.46 -9.63 1.30
C ASP A 165 2.95 -11.07 1.28
N ILE A 166 3.84 -12.05 1.07
CA ILE A 166 3.47 -13.46 1.07
C ILE A 166 2.88 -13.86 2.43
N LEU A 167 3.50 -13.46 3.53
CA LEU A 167 3.01 -13.80 4.87
C LEU A 167 1.69 -13.12 5.20
N ASN A 168 1.50 -11.85 4.81
CA ASN A 168 0.23 -11.15 4.97
C ASN A 168 -0.89 -11.85 4.20
N LEU A 169 -0.64 -12.22 2.94
CA LEU A 169 -1.62 -12.90 2.10
C LEU A 169 -1.95 -14.30 2.64
N VAL A 170 -0.93 -15.07 3.05
CA VAL A 170 -1.14 -16.35 3.73
C VAL A 170 -1.97 -16.15 4.98
N ALA A 171 -1.67 -15.15 5.83
CA ALA A 171 -2.42 -14.87 7.05
C ALA A 171 -3.90 -14.51 6.83
N LEU A 172 -4.25 -13.96 5.66
CA LEU A 172 -5.64 -13.79 5.23
C LEU A 172 -6.27 -15.15 4.88
N PHE A 173 -5.58 -15.95 4.05
CA PHE A 173 -6.09 -17.25 3.63
C PHE A 173 -6.26 -18.26 4.77
N LEU A 174 -5.50 -18.18 5.86
CA LEU A 174 -5.67 -19.10 7.00
C LEU A 174 -7.08 -19.04 7.60
N ASP A 175 -7.79 -17.92 7.45
CA ASP A 175 -9.17 -17.76 7.92
C ASP A 175 -10.21 -18.13 6.84
N HIS A 176 -9.77 -18.36 5.61
CA HIS A 176 -10.62 -18.59 4.43
C HIS A 176 -10.09 -19.73 3.56
N LEU A 177 -9.62 -20.84 4.16
CA LEU A 177 -8.98 -21.93 3.42
C LEU A 177 -9.91 -22.65 2.43
N ASP A 178 -11.21 -22.61 2.68
CA ASP A 178 -12.19 -23.39 1.94
C ASP A 178 -12.88 -22.58 0.81
N ILE A 179 -12.43 -21.35 0.55
CA ILE A 179 -12.90 -20.57 -0.60
C ILE A 179 -12.30 -21.11 -1.91
N SER A 180 -13.03 -20.95 -3.02
CA SER A 180 -12.52 -21.33 -4.34
C SER A 180 -11.27 -20.54 -4.72
N VAL A 181 -10.36 -21.19 -5.44
CA VAL A 181 -9.14 -20.55 -5.97
C VAL A 181 -9.49 -19.33 -6.84
N LYS A 182 -10.58 -19.42 -7.61
CA LYS A 182 -11.08 -18.31 -8.45
C LYS A 182 -11.39 -17.06 -7.62
N THR A 183 -12.00 -17.21 -6.45
CA THR A 183 -12.27 -16.11 -5.53
C THR A 183 -10.98 -15.62 -4.88
N ALA A 184 -10.13 -16.55 -4.44
CA ALA A 184 -8.86 -16.25 -3.79
C ALA A 184 -7.86 -15.47 -4.66
N MET A 185 -7.86 -15.69 -5.99
CA MET A 185 -7.06 -14.90 -6.94
C MET A 185 -7.39 -13.40 -6.94
N ASN A 186 -8.58 -13.02 -6.47
CA ASN A 186 -8.99 -11.62 -6.35
C ASN A 186 -8.55 -10.99 -5.02
N ILE A 187 -8.11 -11.80 -4.05
CA ILE A 187 -7.60 -11.32 -2.76
C ILE A 187 -6.18 -10.80 -2.96
N LYS A 188 -5.96 -9.56 -2.52
CA LYS A 188 -4.69 -8.85 -2.66
C LYS A 188 -4.24 -8.27 -1.33
N VAL A 189 -2.93 -8.29 -1.13
CA VAL A 189 -2.24 -7.39 -0.19
C VAL A 189 -1.43 -6.37 -0.98
N PHE A 190 -1.07 -5.25 -0.35
CA PHE A 190 -0.41 -4.14 -1.01
C PHE A 190 0.91 -3.79 -0.35
N SER A 191 1.85 -3.26 -1.12
CA SER A 191 3.10 -2.73 -0.58
C SER A 191 3.55 -1.50 -1.34
N LEU A 192 4.21 -0.57 -0.65
CA LEU A 192 4.88 0.58 -1.25
C LEU A 192 6.38 0.45 -1.06
N GLN A 193 7.14 0.52 -2.15
CA GLN A 193 8.58 0.58 -2.10
C GLN A 193 9.07 1.97 -2.52
N ALA A 194 9.92 2.59 -1.70
CA ALA A 194 10.64 3.80 -2.08
C ALA A 194 12.11 3.47 -2.38
N ILE A 195 12.58 3.77 -3.60
CA ILE A 195 14.00 3.67 -3.97
C ILE A 195 14.45 5.04 -4.47
N GLY A 196 15.35 5.68 -3.72
CA GLY A 196 15.68 7.08 -3.95
C GLY A 196 14.42 7.96 -3.78
N TYR A 197 14.07 8.71 -4.83
CA TYR A 197 12.87 9.56 -4.88
C TYR A 197 11.70 8.96 -5.67
N ARG A 198 11.81 7.69 -6.09
CA ARG A 198 10.74 6.97 -6.77
C ARG A 198 9.99 6.12 -5.75
N ILE A 199 8.68 6.24 -5.73
CA ILE A 199 7.79 5.31 -5.04
C ILE A 199 7.11 4.40 -6.06
N THR A 200 6.95 3.12 -5.71
CA THR A 200 6.24 2.12 -6.52
C THR A 200 5.26 1.37 -5.63
N LEU A 201 4.00 1.32 -6.07
CA LEU A 201 2.92 0.57 -5.44
C LEU A 201 2.80 -0.80 -6.10
N TYR A 202 2.78 -1.83 -5.27
CA TYR A 202 2.60 -3.22 -5.68
C TYR A 202 1.34 -3.82 -5.07
N SER A 203 0.82 -4.86 -5.72
CA SER A 203 -0.07 -5.83 -5.09
C SER A 203 0.52 -7.23 -5.18
N LEU A 204 0.27 -8.07 -4.19
CA LEU A 204 0.49 -9.51 -4.24
C LEU A 204 -0.84 -10.27 -4.19
N SER A 205 -0.98 -11.27 -5.04
CA SER A 205 -2.12 -12.21 -5.12
C SER A 205 -1.62 -13.63 -5.38
N ILE A 206 -2.52 -14.61 -5.47
CA ILE A 206 -2.21 -15.95 -5.97
C ILE A 206 -2.67 -16.14 -7.42
N THR A 207 -2.09 -17.13 -8.09
CA THR A 207 -2.59 -17.67 -9.36
C THR A 207 -3.32 -18.99 -9.15
N ASP A 208 -3.96 -19.49 -10.21
CA ASP A 208 -4.67 -20.77 -10.26
C ASP A 208 -3.87 -21.96 -9.72
N ASP A 209 -2.57 -22.02 -10.02
CA ASP A 209 -1.63 -23.05 -9.55
C ASP A 209 -1.12 -22.85 -8.10
N GLY A 210 -1.68 -21.88 -7.35
CA GLY A 210 -1.26 -21.51 -6.00
C GLY A 210 0.09 -20.78 -5.91
N SER A 211 0.68 -20.41 -7.04
CA SER A 211 1.87 -19.56 -7.08
C SER A 211 1.53 -18.10 -6.72
N PHE A 212 2.51 -17.34 -6.24
CA PHE A 212 2.28 -15.92 -5.89
C PHE A 212 2.57 -15.04 -7.09
N LEU A 213 1.78 -13.99 -7.29
CA LEU A 213 1.94 -12.99 -8.34
C LEU A 213 2.11 -11.61 -7.71
N ALA A 214 3.30 -11.03 -7.89
CA ALA A 214 3.59 -9.63 -7.56
C ALA A 214 3.38 -8.76 -8.80
N SER A 215 2.54 -7.73 -8.66
CA SER A 215 2.15 -6.84 -9.74
C SER A 215 2.52 -5.41 -9.41
N GLU A 216 3.33 -4.75 -10.24
CA GLU A 216 3.48 -3.29 -10.18
C GLU A 216 2.18 -2.63 -10.66
N LEU A 217 1.57 -1.80 -9.81
CA LEU A 217 0.34 -1.08 -10.11
C LEU A 217 0.61 0.33 -10.64
N ALA A 218 1.52 1.06 -9.99
CA ALA A 218 1.89 2.42 -10.37
C ALA A 218 3.24 2.82 -9.76
N SER A 219 3.93 3.76 -10.41
CA SER A 219 5.11 4.44 -9.84
C SER A 219 5.02 5.93 -10.01
N ALA A 220 5.57 6.68 -9.05
CA ALA A 220 5.64 8.13 -9.08
C ALA A 220 6.98 8.66 -8.57
N ILE A 221 7.28 9.91 -8.89
CA ILE A 221 8.46 10.63 -8.39
C ILE A 221 8.00 11.63 -7.34
N ILE A 222 8.55 11.53 -6.13
CA ILE A 222 8.31 12.49 -5.07
C ILE A 222 9.04 13.81 -5.42
N PRO A 223 8.33 14.95 -5.47
CA PRO A 223 8.96 16.23 -5.72
C PRO A 223 9.68 16.76 -4.47
N PHE A 224 10.81 17.45 -4.69
CA PHE A 224 11.60 18.11 -3.67
C PHE A 224 11.63 19.63 -3.84
N SER A 225 10.87 20.19 -4.77
CA SER A 225 10.81 21.63 -4.99
C SER A 225 9.44 22.06 -5.45
N PHE A 226 9.07 23.31 -5.16
CA PHE A 226 7.80 23.87 -5.61
C PHE A 226 7.67 23.84 -7.14
N GLU A 227 8.76 24.05 -7.88
CA GLU A 227 8.78 23.91 -9.34
C GLU A 227 8.48 22.48 -9.80
N GLY A 228 8.89 21.49 -9.02
CA GLY A 228 8.61 20.07 -9.27
C GLY A 228 7.19 19.62 -8.91
N ARG A 229 6.33 20.51 -8.37
CA ARG A 229 5.00 20.16 -7.82
C ARG A 229 4.09 19.42 -8.80
N SER A 230 4.24 19.63 -10.11
CA SER A 230 3.45 18.91 -11.13
C SER A 230 3.56 17.38 -11.02
N LYS A 231 4.65 16.86 -10.42
CA LYS A 231 4.83 15.44 -10.13
C LYS A 231 3.81 14.87 -9.13
N TYR A 232 3.18 15.72 -8.31
CA TYR A 232 2.09 15.28 -7.44
C TYR A 232 0.89 14.73 -8.22
N LYS A 233 0.72 15.05 -9.52
CA LYS A 233 -0.30 14.40 -10.36
C LYS A 233 -0.11 12.87 -10.34
N ALA A 234 1.12 12.39 -10.56
CA ALA A 234 1.42 10.96 -10.53
C ALA A 234 1.38 10.36 -9.10
N VAL A 235 1.81 11.12 -8.09
CA VAL A 235 1.78 10.66 -6.68
C VAL A 235 0.34 10.47 -6.21
N LEU A 236 -0.55 11.43 -6.49
CA LEU A 236 -1.95 11.33 -6.12
C LEU A 236 -2.71 10.32 -6.97
N TYR A 237 -2.34 10.14 -8.25
CA TYR A 237 -2.85 9.03 -9.06
C TYR A 237 -2.57 7.67 -8.41
N LEU A 238 -1.33 7.46 -7.96
CA LEU A 238 -0.93 6.25 -7.26
C LEU A 238 -1.77 6.04 -5.98
N MET A 239 -2.03 7.08 -5.20
CA MET A 239 -2.85 6.99 -3.99
C MET A 239 -4.34 6.75 -4.28
N VAL A 240 -4.89 7.31 -5.36
CA VAL A 240 -6.26 7.04 -5.81
C VAL A 240 -6.40 5.59 -6.28
N LEU A 241 -5.38 5.06 -6.97
CA LEU A 241 -5.34 3.65 -7.36
C LEU A 241 -5.28 2.74 -6.12
N PHE A 242 -4.43 3.07 -5.14
CA PHE A 242 -4.40 2.36 -3.86
C PHE A 242 -5.77 2.37 -3.18
N HIS A 243 -6.44 3.53 -3.14
CA HIS A 243 -7.78 3.63 -2.55
C HIS A 243 -8.79 2.71 -3.22
N ASP A 244 -8.88 2.75 -4.56
CA ASP A 244 -9.84 1.96 -5.33
C ASP A 244 -9.61 0.45 -5.14
N GLU A 245 -8.35 0.01 -5.24
CA GLU A 245 -8.00 -1.39 -5.01
C GLU A 245 -8.23 -1.81 -3.55
N PHE A 246 -7.90 -0.96 -2.58
CA PHE A 246 -8.15 -1.23 -1.16
C PHE A 246 -9.65 -1.35 -0.86
N MET A 247 -10.49 -0.48 -1.42
CA MET A 247 -11.95 -0.54 -1.21
C MET A 247 -12.55 -1.81 -1.83
N LYS A 248 -12.05 -2.26 -2.99
CA LYS A 248 -12.42 -3.58 -3.56
C LYS A 248 -12.05 -4.72 -2.61
N GLN A 249 -10.86 -4.68 -2.00
CA GLN A 249 -10.46 -5.68 -1.01
C GLN A 249 -11.33 -5.63 0.24
N LEU A 250 -11.67 -4.43 0.72
CA LEU A 250 -12.56 -4.29 1.88
C LEU A 250 -13.93 -4.91 1.61
N SER A 251 -14.56 -4.60 0.47
CA SER A 251 -15.86 -5.17 0.08
C SER A 251 -15.78 -6.68 -0.10
N LEU A 252 -14.73 -7.20 -0.74
CA LEU A 252 -14.54 -8.64 -0.92
C LEU A 252 -14.42 -9.37 0.43
N MET A 253 -13.66 -8.82 1.37
CA MET A 253 -13.47 -9.44 2.70
C MET A 253 -14.75 -9.41 3.53
N GLN A 254 -15.50 -8.31 3.46
CA GLN A 254 -16.82 -8.25 4.08
C GLN A 254 -17.76 -9.30 3.48
N GLU A 255 -17.78 -9.45 2.15
CA GLU A 255 -18.60 -10.47 1.50
C GLU A 255 -18.24 -11.90 1.94
N LEU A 256 -16.95 -12.23 2.05
CA LEU A 256 -16.51 -13.56 2.51
C LEU A 256 -16.89 -13.85 3.96
N ASP A 257 -16.87 -12.85 4.84
CA ASP A 257 -17.28 -13.02 6.24
C ASP A 257 -18.80 -13.21 6.39
N PHE A 258 -19.60 -12.68 5.45
CA PHE A 258 -21.06 -12.82 5.47
C PHE A 258 -21.60 -14.02 4.68
N ASN A 259 -20.90 -14.43 3.62
CA ASN A 259 -21.36 -15.46 2.69
C ASN A 259 -20.30 -16.56 2.53
N ILE A 260 -20.54 -17.73 3.14
CA ILE A 260 -19.75 -18.92 2.85
C ILE A 260 -20.38 -19.60 1.61
N ASN A 261 -19.99 -19.15 0.42
CA ASN A 261 -20.31 -19.88 -0.80
C ASN A 261 -19.28 -20.99 -1.02
N TYR A 262 -19.72 -22.23 -0.83
CA TYR A 262 -18.99 -23.41 -1.24
C TYR A 262 -19.11 -23.56 -2.75
N ASP A 263 -18.16 -22.98 -3.48
CA ASP A 263 -18.01 -23.20 -4.91
C ASP A 263 -17.45 -24.62 -5.17
N GLU A 264 -17.93 -25.28 -6.22
CA GLU A 264 -17.34 -26.53 -6.70
C GLU A 264 -15.98 -26.26 -7.35
N GLY A 265 -14.93 -26.97 -6.93
CA GLY A 265 -13.58 -26.91 -7.52
C GLY A 265 -12.46 -26.91 -6.48
N ASP A 266 -11.24 -26.65 -6.94
CA ASP A 266 -10.07 -26.52 -6.06
C ASP A 266 -10.25 -25.31 -5.12
N THR A 267 -9.88 -25.52 -3.86
CA THR A 267 -9.91 -24.52 -2.80
C THR A 267 -8.51 -23.97 -2.52
N VAL A 268 -8.42 -22.89 -1.75
CA VAL A 268 -7.13 -22.37 -1.28
C VAL A 268 -6.33 -23.44 -0.55
N ARG A 269 -7.00 -24.31 0.23
CA ARG A 269 -6.38 -25.43 0.92
C ARG A 269 -5.64 -26.39 -0.02
N ASP A 270 -6.14 -26.58 -1.23
CA ASP A 270 -5.60 -27.53 -2.19
C ASP A 270 -4.34 -26.99 -2.89
N VAL A 271 -4.35 -25.68 -3.21
CA VAL A 271 -3.28 -25.06 -3.99
C VAL A 271 -2.22 -24.37 -3.16
N LEU A 272 -2.56 -23.89 -1.95
CA LEU A 272 -1.60 -23.24 -1.08
C LEU A 272 -0.64 -24.31 -0.56
N LYS A 273 0.61 -24.27 -1.04
CA LYS A 273 1.68 -25.18 -0.60
C LYS A 273 2.18 -24.79 0.80
N ILE A 274 1.29 -24.92 1.77
CA ILE A 274 1.52 -24.68 3.19
C ILE A 274 2.56 -25.69 3.67
N SER A 275 3.62 -25.23 4.35
CA SER A 275 4.60 -26.14 4.93
C SER A 275 3.94 -27.07 5.95
N LYS A 276 4.46 -28.29 6.10
CA LYS A 276 3.92 -29.27 7.07
C LYS A 276 3.80 -28.68 8.49
N SER A 277 4.77 -27.89 8.91
CA SER A 277 4.75 -27.17 10.20
C SER A 277 3.55 -26.22 10.37
N LEU A 278 3.13 -25.55 9.29
CA LEU A 278 2.02 -24.60 9.31
C LEU A 278 0.68 -25.34 9.12
N GLN A 279 0.68 -26.48 8.39
CA GLN A 279 -0.45 -27.42 8.37
C GLN A 279 -0.72 -28.02 9.76
N ASP A 280 0.32 -28.38 10.52
CA ASP A 280 0.20 -28.94 11.86
C ASP A 280 -0.37 -27.91 12.86
N LEU A 281 0.01 -26.63 12.74
CA LEU A 281 -0.57 -25.51 13.50
C LEU A 281 -2.06 -25.29 13.16
N LEU A 282 -2.44 -25.41 11.89
CA LEU A 282 -3.83 -25.27 11.45
C LEU A 282 -4.72 -26.42 11.92
N LYS A 283 -4.20 -27.66 11.93
CA LYS A 283 -4.91 -28.82 12.50
C LYS A 283 -5.19 -28.61 13.99
N TRP A 284 -4.27 -28.03 14.74
CA TRP A 284 -4.46 -27.78 16.17
C TRP A 284 -5.63 -26.81 16.45
N ARG A 285 -5.87 -25.82 15.58
CA ARG A 285 -7.01 -24.89 15.68
C ARG A 285 -8.36 -25.49 15.29
N GLN A 286 -8.41 -26.62 14.58
CA GLN A 286 -9.69 -27.30 14.27
C GLN A 286 -10.19 -28.19 15.42
N TYR A 287 -9.35 -28.44 16.43
CA TYR A 287 -9.67 -29.29 17.60
C TYR A 287 -9.63 -28.52 18.94
N SER A 288 -9.59 -27.18 18.89
CA SER A 288 -9.70 -26.29 20.06
C SER A 288 -10.90 -25.37 19.90
#